data_AF-A0A7J6QW47-F1
#
_entry.id   AF-A0A7J6QW47-F1
#
_cell.length_a   1.000
_cell.length_b   1.000
_cell.length_c   1.000
_cell.angle_alpha   90.00
_cell.angle_beta   90.00
_cell.angle_gamma   90.00
#
_symmetry.space_group_name_H-M   'P 1'
#
loop_
_entity.id
_entity.type
_entity.pdbx_description
1 polymer ?
#
loop_
_entity_poly.entity_id
_entity_poly.type
_entity_poly.pdbx_seq_one_letter_code
_entity_poly.pdbx_strand_id
1 'polypeptide(L)'
;MATNTFERSPQRRLTRGKTSHSAREETVRIKDDRPLRSKSYRRLCAEYVQAYLSKKGYRSERMKPGWFDSPSTKEFFSICEFLLERIDSNLLVPAPHKTSTPEDLISIVRTKLLYPYDVPKSALASVGAITTWPALLGLLSWLVEEADETDRMKERVNSISDATRAREKALGTAYTAWVQAGQAQTLEETAMLDKIEGLIRA
;
A
#
# COMPACT_ATOMS: atom_id res chain seq x y z
N MET A 1 -64.66 31.49 -34.47
CA MET A 1 -64.05 31.07 -35.75
C MET A 1 -62.67 30.53 -35.45
N ALA A 2 -62.47 29.24 -35.73
CA ALA A 2 -61.26 28.50 -35.43
C ALA A 2 -60.30 28.55 -36.62
N THR A 3 -59.01 28.70 -36.35
CA THR A 3 -57.94 28.27 -37.25
C THR A 3 -56.94 27.46 -36.43
N ASN A 4 -57.17 26.15 -36.46
CA ASN A 4 -56.29 25.10 -35.98
C ASN A 4 -55.24 24.86 -37.08
N THR A 5 -53.99 25.26 -36.85
CA THR A 5 -52.87 24.93 -37.74
C THR A 5 -52.15 23.72 -37.18
N PHE A 6 -52.39 22.61 -37.87
CA PHE A 6 -51.68 21.34 -37.79
C PHE A 6 -50.26 21.51 -38.35
N GLU A 7 -49.20 21.16 -37.60
CA GLU A 7 -48.02 20.52 -38.20
C GLU A 7 -47.10 19.77 -37.23
N ARG A 8 -47.22 18.44 -37.33
CA ARG A 8 -46.21 17.36 -37.32
C ARG A 8 -44.85 17.58 -36.63
N SER A 9 -44.62 16.72 -35.63
CA SER A 9 -43.30 16.31 -35.14
C SER A 9 -42.40 15.74 -36.25
N PRO A 10 -41.11 16.09 -36.26
CA PRO A 10 -40.05 15.23 -36.79
C PRO A 10 -39.22 14.66 -35.63
N GLN A 11 -39.24 13.33 -35.56
CA GLN A 11 -38.35 12.47 -34.78
C GLN A 11 -36.88 12.91 -34.90
N ARG A 12 -36.25 13.32 -33.80
CA ARG A 12 -34.80 13.54 -33.73
C ARG A 12 -34.10 12.30 -33.17
N ARG A 13 -33.68 11.46 -34.11
CA ARG A 13 -32.39 10.75 -34.21
C ARG A 13 -31.73 10.35 -32.88
N LEU A 14 -31.83 9.06 -32.54
CA LEU A 14 -30.92 8.39 -31.60
C LEU A 14 -29.48 8.59 -32.08
N THR A 15 -28.69 9.32 -31.30
CA THR A 15 -27.24 9.32 -31.44
C THR A 15 -26.71 8.04 -30.78
N ARG A 16 -26.23 7.13 -31.62
CA ARG A 16 -25.49 5.92 -31.24
C ARG A 16 -24.16 6.34 -30.59
N GLY A 17 -24.19 6.56 -29.29
CA GLY A 17 -23.01 6.73 -28.46
C GLY A 17 -22.20 5.44 -28.45
N LYS A 18 -20.99 5.50 -28.99
CA LYS A 18 -20.03 4.40 -29.02
C LYS A 18 -19.70 3.98 -27.59
N THR A 19 -20.06 2.75 -27.24
CA THR A 19 -19.52 2.03 -26.10
C THR A 19 -18.02 1.80 -26.33
N SER A 20 -17.20 2.70 -25.80
CA SER A 20 -15.78 2.44 -25.62
C SER A 20 -15.63 1.53 -24.40
N HIS A 21 -15.55 0.22 -24.63
CA HIS A 21 -15.00 -0.71 -23.65
C HIS A 21 -13.49 -0.46 -23.55
N SER A 22 -13.10 0.55 -22.78
CA SER A 22 -11.89 0.44 -21.98
C SER A 22 -12.40 0.17 -20.58
N ALA A 23 -12.51 -1.12 -20.23
CA ALA A 23 -12.57 -1.53 -18.84
C ALA A 23 -11.20 -1.21 -18.23
N ARG A 24 -10.91 0.07 -18.03
CA ARG A 24 -10.06 0.49 -16.94
C ARG A 24 -10.87 0.15 -15.71
N GLU A 25 -10.29 -0.69 -14.87
CA GLU A 25 -10.72 -0.94 -13.51
C GLU A 25 -10.68 0.41 -12.77
N GLU A 26 -11.74 1.19 -12.94
CA GLU A 26 -11.95 2.40 -12.18
C GLU A 26 -12.29 1.93 -10.78
N THR A 27 -11.24 1.73 -9.99
CA THR A 27 -11.32 1.62 -8.53
C THR A 27 -12.36 2.63 -8.06
N VAL A 28 -13.55 2.15 -7.69
CA VAL A 28 -14.65 2.98 -7.23
C VAL A 28 -14.13 3.68 -5.99
N ARG A 29 -13.76 4.95 -6.13
CA ARG A 29 -13.14 5.70 -5.04
C ARG A 29 -14.23 5.97 -4.02
N ILE A 30 -14.08 5.37 -2.85
CA ILE A 30 -15.08 5.47 -1.79
C ILE A 30 -14.88 6.80 -1.08
N LYS A 31 -15.99 7.50 -0.82
CA LYS A 31 -15.98 8.70 0.02
C LYS A 31 -15.54 8.28 1.42
N ASP A 32 -14.54 8.98 1.95
CA ASP A 32 -14.04 8.73 3.30
C ASP A 32 -15.15 8.93 4.35
N ASP A 33 -15.48 7.85 5.05
CA ASP A 33 -16.51 7.74 6.08
C ASP A 33 -15.96 8.01 7.49
N ARG A 34 -14.63 8.09 7.63
CA ARG A 34 -13.99 8.35 8.92
C ARG A 34 -14.34 9.75 9.43
N PRO A 35 -14.51 9.95 10.75
CA PRO A 35 -14.87 11.24 11.31
C PRO A 35 -13.67 12.21 11.39
N LEU A 36 -12.98 12.45 10.27
CA LEU A 36 -11.79 13.31 10.16
C LEU A 36 -12.07 14.78 10.48
N ARG A 37 -13.33 15.21 10.39
CA ARG A 37 -13.76 16.55 10.84
C ARG A 37 -13.81 16.68 12.36
N SER A 38 -13.93 15.57 13.09
CA SER A 38 -13.94 15.58 14.56
C SER A 38 -12.54 15.83 15.12
N LYS A 39 -12.43 16.83 16.01
CA LYS A 39 -11.16 17.15 16.69
C LYS A 39 -10.67 16.01 17.58
N SER A 40 -11.59 15.31 18.26
CA SER A 40 -11.25 14.18 19.13
C SER A 40 -10.72 13.00 18.33
N TYR A 41 -11.34 12.69 17.18
CA TYR A 41 -10.86 11.60 16.31
C TYR A 41 -9.48 11.92 15.72
N ARG A 42 -9.26 13.15 15.23
CA ARG A 42 -7.93 13.55 14.75
C ARG A 42 -6.87 13.42 15.83
N ARG A 43 -7.19 13.82 17.07
CA ARG A 43 -6.27 13.66 18.20
C ARG A 43 -5.93 12.18 18.44
N LEU A 44 -6.92 11.31 18.40
CA LEU A 44 -6.70 9.86 18.55
C LEU A 44 -5.79 9.31 17.44
N CYS A 45 -6.03 9.69 16.17
CA CYS A 45 -5.15 9.30 15.06
C CYS A 45 -3.72 9.80 15.26
N ALA A 46 -3.54 11.07 15.67
CA ALA A 46 -2.22 11.64 15.93
C ALA A 46 -1.48 10.90 17.05
N GLU A 47 -2.17 10.63 18.17
CA GLU A 47 -1.60 9.88 19.30
C GLU A 47 -1.23 8.44 18.88
N TYR A 48 -2.07 7.80 18.08
CA TYR A 48 -1.81 6.45 17.55
C TYR A 48 -0.57 6.41 16.65
N VAL A 49 -0.48 7.33 15.69
CA VAL A 49 0.69 7.44 14.80
C VAL A 49 1.94 7.76 15.63
N GLN A 50 1.85 8.67 16.61
CA GLN A 50 2.97 9.00 17.49
C GLN A 50 3.48 7.78 18.25
N ALA A 51 2.57 7.05 18.89
CA ALA A 51 2.90 5.90 19.71
C ALA A 51 3.60 4.82 18.89
N TYR A 52 3.10 4.54 17.67
CA TYR A 52 3.73 3.59 16.77
C TYR A 52 5.13 4.02 16.33
N LEU A 53 5.29 5.27 15.87
CA LEU A 53 6.57 5.81 15.43
C LEU A 53 7.62 5.75 16.55
N SER A 54 7.25 6.15 17.77
CA SER A 54 8.12 6.05 18.95
C SER A 54 8.49 4.61 19.28
N LYS A 55 7.52 3.67 19.26
CA LYS A 55 7.75 2.25 19.50
C LYS A 55 8.72 1.63 18.49
N LYS A 56 8.65 2.04 17.22
CA LYS A 56 9.46 1.51 16.12
C LYS A 56 10.78 2.26 15.90
N GLY A 57 11.11 3.20 16.79
CA GLY A 57 12.40 3.89 16.80
C GLY A 57 12.54 4.98 15.74
N TYR A 58 11.44 5.52 15.21
CA TYR A 58 11.49 6.70 14.35
C TYR A 58 11.97 7.90 15.17
N ARG A 59 13.14 8.44 14.82
CA ARG A 59 13.76 9.57 15.51
C ARG A 59 13.65 10.82 14.64
N SER A 60 12.64 11.63 14.90
CA SER A 60 12.59 13.00 14.40
C SER A 60 12.70 13.97 15.58
N GLU A 61 13.63 14.92 15.46
CA GLU A 61 13.86 16.02 16.42
C GLU A 61 12.58 16.84 16.70
N ARG A 62 11.58 16.72 15.82
CA ARG A 62 10.31 17.46 15.88
C ARG A 62 9.12 16.67 16.40
N MET A 63 9.29 15.45 16.93
CA MET A 63 8.20 14.71 17.63
C MET A 63 7.85 15.31 19.01
N LYS A 64 7.70 16.63 19.10
CA LYS A 64 7.27 17.34 20.30
C LYS A 64 5.73 17.32 20.40
N PRO A 65 5.15 17.45 21.59
CA PRO A 65 3.69 17.59 21.74
C PRO A 65 3.15 18.70 20.83
N GLY A 66 2.10 18.40 20.05
CA GLY A 66 1.47 19.35 19.11
C GLY A 66 2.07 19.38 17.70
N TRP A 67 3.14 18.63 17.40
CA TRP A 67 3.72 18.62 16.05
C TRP A 67 2.74 18.09 14.98
N PHE A 68 1.87 17.17 15.37
CA PHE A 68 0.79 16.64 14.52
C PHE A 68 -0.34 17.64 14.26
N ASP A 69 -0.34 18.84 14.84
CA ASP A 69 -1.37 19.85 14.51
C ASP A 69 -1.05 20.55 13.18
N SER A 70 0.22 20.60 12.76
CA SER A 70 0.67 21.23 11.51
C SER A 70 2.07 20.74 11.12
N PRO A 71 2.22 19.52 10.59
CA PRO A 71 3.53 19.02 10.21
C PRO A 71 4.05 19.69 8.94
N SER A 72 5.37 19.73 8.79
CA SER A 72 5.97 20.16 7.53
C SER A 72 5.82 19.09 6.44
N THR A 73 5.78 19.54 5.20
CA THR A 73 5.77 18.68 4.01
C THR A 73 6.89 17.64 4.04
N LYS A 74 8.11 18.05 4.44
CA LYS A 74 9.28 17.17 4.52
C LYS A 74 9.08 16.04 5.56
N GLU A 75 8.48 16.36 6.70
CA GLU A 75 8.25 15.36 7.75
C GLU A 75 7.18 14.36 7.38
N PHE A 76 6.08 14.85 6.80
CA PHE A 76 5.02 13.97 6.33
C PHE A 76 5.57 12.92 5.35
N PHE A 77 6.37 13.33 4.37
CA PHE A 77 6.98 12.38 3.44
C PHE A 77 8.00 11.46 4.11
N SER A 78 8.83 11.97 5.01
CA SER A 78 9.78 11.13 5.77
C SER A 78 9.06 10.05 6.60
N ILE A 79 7.88 10.36 7.14
CA ILE A 79 7.08 9.39 7.88
C ILE A 79 6.43 8.38 6.94
N CYS A 80 5.87 8.84 5.82
CA CYS A 80 5.33 7.93 4.80
C CYS A 80 6.40 6.96 4.28
N GLU A 81 7.62 7.44 4.00
CA GLU A 81 8.75 6.60 3.61
C GLU A 81 9.08 5.58 4.70
N PHE A 82 9.24 6.02 5.96
CA PHE A 82 9.51 5.11 7.06
C PHE A 82 8.45 4.01 7.20
N LEU A 83 7.16 4.35 7.09
CA LEU A 83 6.07 3.39 7.19
C LEU A 83 6.06 2.42 6.00
N LEU A 84 6.25 2.92 4.77
CA LEU A 84 6.29 2.10 3.56
C LEU A 84 7.45 1.10 3.58
N GLU A 85 8.63 1.51 4.05
CA GLU A 85 9.79 0.62 4.19
C GLU A 85 9.50 -0.53 5.18
N ARG A 86 8.73 -0.26 6.25
CA ARG A 86 8.33 -1.30 7.21
C ARG A 86 7.32 -2.29 6.63
N ILE A 87 6.37 -1.79 5.84
CA ILE A 87 5.38 -2.63 5.15
C ILE A 87 6.12 -3.55 4.17
N ASP A 88 6.79 -2.98 3.18
CA ASP A 88 7.61 -3.72 2.23
C ASP A 88 8.75 -2.85 1.71
N SER A 89 9.98 -3.28 2.01
CA SER A 89 11.20 -2.59 1.59
C SER A 89 11.32 -2.47 0.07
N ASN A 90 10.66 -3.34 -0.71
CA ASN A 90 10.69 -3.30 -2.17
C ASN A 90 9.80 -2.21 -2.77
N LEU A 91 8.87 -1.63 -2.00
CA LEU A 91 7.97 -0.58 -2.47
C LEU A 91 8.70 0.72 -2.77
N LEU A 92 9.78 0.99 -2.04
CA LEU A 92 10.58 2.20 -2.12
C LEU A 92 11.86 2.03 -2.92
N VAL A 93 12.04 0.92 -3.66
CA VAL A 93 13.21 0.72 -4.52
C VAL A 93 12.90 1.24 -5.93
N PRO A 94 13.18 2.51 -6.25
CA PRO A 94 13.53 2.85 -7.61
C PRO A 94 15.01 2.48 -7.84
N ALA A 95 15.42 2.46 -9.11
CA ALA A 95 16.80 2.29 -9.54
C ALA A 95 17.82 3.03 -8.62
N PRO A 96 19.08 2.56 -8.51
CA PRO A 96 20.06 2.94 -7.46
C PRO A 96 20.42 4.43 -7.24
N HIS A 97 19.70 5.39 -7.84
CA HIS A 97 19.92 6.82 -7.70
C HIS A 97 18.66 7.70 -7.63
N LYS A 98 17.45 7.14 -7.46
CA LYS A 98 16.22 7.97 -7.42
C LYS A 98 15.67 8.07 -6.00
N THR A 99 15.55 9.28 -5.46
CA THR A 99 14.75 9.54 -4.26
C THR A 99 13.26 9.51 -4.64
N SER A 100 12.44 8.78 -3.89
CA SER A 100 10.99 8.72 -4.12
C SER A 100 10.39 10.12 -4.01
N THR A 101 9.65 10.56 -5.04
CA THR A 101 8.95 11.85 -4.96
C THR A 101 7.66 11.72 -4.15
N PRO A 102 7.11 12.82 -3.61
CA PRO A 102 5.76 12.87 -3.04
C PRO A 102 4.68 12.14 -3.85
N GLU A 103 4.70 12.33 -5.17
CA GLU A 103 3.75 11.74 -6.10
C GLU A 103 3.97 10.23 -6.25
N ASP A 104 5.24 9.80 -6.27
CA ASP A 104 5.60 8.38 -6.31
C ASP A 104 5.07 7.67 -5.05
N LEU A 105 5.24 8.28 -3.86
CA LEU A 105 4.76 7.72 -2.60
C LEU A 105 3.24 7.53 -2.61
N ILE A 106 2.47 8.52 -3.01
CA ILE A 106 1.01 8.37 -3.08
C ILE A 106 0.58 7.40 -4.17
N SER A 107 1.31 7.34 -5.29
CA SER A 107 1.07 6.34 -6.33
C SER A 107 1.28 4.92 -5.79
N ILE A 108 2.34 4.69 -5.02
CA ILE A 108 2.60 3.42 -4.35
C ILE A 108 1.46 3.07 -3.38
N VAL A 109 1.09 3.99 -2.49
CA VAL A 109 0.03 3.75 -1.52
C VAL A 109 -1.30 3.42 -2.21
N ARG A 110 -1.61 4.10 -3.31
CA ARG A 110 -2.83 3.86 -4.07
C ARG A 110 -2.81 2.55 -4.86
N THR A 111 -1.70 2.23 -5.53
CA THR A 111 -1.65 1.13 -6.51
C THR A 111 -1.16 -0.18 -5.93
N LYS A 112 -0.27 -0.13 -4.93
CA LYS A 112 0.35 -1.31 -4.30
C LYS A 112 -0.34 -1.68 -3.00
N LEU A 113 -0.68 -0.69 -2.18
CA LEU A 113 -1.39 -0.91 -0.92
C LEU A 113 -2.91 -0.75 -1.04
N LEU A 114 -3.41 -0.42 -2.23
CA LEU A 114 -4.85 -0.34 -2.54
C LEU A 114 -5.62 0.58 -1.59
N TYR A 115 -5.01 1.71 -1.20
CA TYR A 115 -5.65 2.66 -0.30
C TYR A 115 -7.04 3.09 -0.82
N PRO A 116 -8.12 2.92 -0.02
CA PRO A 116 -9.49 2.98 -0.52
C PRO A 116 -10.05 4.40 -0.69
N TYR A 117 -9.41 5.40 -0.08
CA TYR A 117 -9.90 6.78 -0.05
C TYR A 117 -9.14 7.69 -1.02
N ASP A 118 -9.78 8.72 -1.56
CA ASP A 118 -9.13 9.61 -2.52
C ASP A 118 -8.24 10.66 -1.82
N VAL A 119 -6.98 10.74 -2.24
CA VAL A 119 -6.02 11.77 -1.80
C VAL A 119 -5.61 12.57 -3.02
N PRO A 120 -6.11 13.81 -3.20
CA PRO A 120 -5.77 14.60 -4.37
C PRO A 120 -4.30 15.04 -4.30
N LYS A 121 -3.63 15.08 -5.46
CA LYS A 121 -2.22 15.53 -5.56
C LYS A 121 -2.01 16.94 -4.97
N SER A 122 -3.01 17.81 -5.07
CA SER A 122 -2.96 19.16 -4.49
C SER A 122 -2.87 19.17 -2.97
N ALA A 123 -3.33 18.12 -2.27
CA ALA A 123 -3.16 18.01 -0.82
C ALA A 123 -1.69 17.85 -0.42
N LEU A 124 -0.87 17.26 -1.29
CA LEU A 124 0.57 17.01 -1.05
C LEU A 124 1.43 18.27 -1.14
N ALA A 125 0.98 19.27 -1.90
CA ALA A 125 1.65 20.56 -1.98
C ALA A 125 1.49 21.36 -0.67
N SER A 126 0.40 21.12 0.07
CA SER A 126 0.02 21.87 1.26
C SER A 126 -0.39 20.93 2.40
N VAL A 127 0.53 20.08 2.84
CA VAL A 127 0.27 19.02 3.82
C VAL A 127 -0.29 19.58 5.14
N GLY A 128 0.28 20.67 5.64
CA GLY A 128 -0.12 21.29 6.91
C GLY A 128 -1.36 22.20 6.84
N ALA A 129 -2.04 22.31 5.70
CA ALA A 129 -3.20 23.18 5.59
C ALA A 129 -4.41 22.58 6.34
N ILE A 130 -5.18 23.43 7.01
CA ILE A 130 -6.30 23.02 7.89
C ILE A 130 -7.37 22.16 7.19
N THR A 131 -7.52 22.32 5.88
CA THR A 131 -8.51 21.61 5.06
C THR A 131 -8.01 20.25 4.56
N THR A 132 -6.70 20.11 4.35
CA THR A 132 -6.06 18.91 3.76
C THR A 132 -5.51 17.99 4.83
N TRP A 133 -4.98 18.57 5.92
CA TRP A 133 -4.33 17.83 7.00
C TRP A 133 -5.20 16.71 7.60
N PRO A 134 -6.52 16.87 7.84
CA PRO A 134 -7.35 15.78 8.33
C PRO A 134 -7.32 14.52 7.44
N ALA A 135 -7.35 14.69 6.12
CA ALA A 135 -7.29 13.55 5.18
C ALA A 135 -5.92 12.88 5.18
N LEU A 136 -4.85 13.67 5.25
CA LEU A 136 -3.47 13.16 5.30
C LEU A 136 -3.14 12.49 6.63
N LEU A 137 -3.69 12.98 7.74
CA LEU A 137 -3.60 12.31 9.04
C LEU A 137 -4.36 10.97 9.03
N GLY A 138 -5.54 10.93 8.39
CA GLY A 138 -6.25 9.68 8.16
C GLY A 138 -5.43 8.68 7.33
N LEU A 139 -4.75 9.16 6.29
CA LEU A 139 -3.82 8.34 5.50
C LEU A 139 -2.66 7.80 6.36
N LEU A 140 -2.03 8.64 7.18
CA LEU A 140 -0.95 8.21 8.09
C LEU A 140 -1.43 7.17 9.11
N SER A 141 -2.60 7.39 9.71
CA SER A 141 -3.20 6.44 10.65
C SER A 141 -3.41 5.07 10.01
N TRP A 142 -3.93 5.05 8.78
CA TRP A 142 -4.12 3.81 8.03
C TRP A 142 -2.77 3.15 7.66
N LEU A 143 -1.77 3.91 7.22
CA LEU A 143 -0.43 3.35 6.95
C LEU A 143 0.20 2.72 8.20
N VAL A 144 -0.06 3.28 9.38
CA VAL A 144 0.36 2.69 10.65
C VAL A 144 -0.36 1.38 10.93
N GLU A 145 -1.66 1.27 10.64
CA GLU A 145 -2.41 0.02 10.75
C GLU A 145 -1.80 -1.07 9.85
N GLU A 146 -1.54 -0.76 8.58
CA GLU A 146 -0.90 -1.69 7.64
C GLU A 146 0.52 -2.10 8.08
N ALA A 147 1.30 -1.15 8.59
CA ALA A 147 2.65 -1.42 9.08
C ALA A 147 2.64 -2.27 10.36
N ASP A 148 1.74 -2.00 11.31
CA ASP A 148 1.62 -2.77 12.54
C ASP A 148 1.12 -4.20 12.26
N GLU A 149 0.14 -4.37 11.37
CA GLU A 149 -0.33 -5.70 10.98
C GLU A 149 0.76 -6.49 10.25
N THR A 150 1.51 -5.84 9.38
CA THR A 150 2.67 -6.47 8.72
C THR A 150 3.71 -6.95 9.73
N ASP A 151 4.04 -6.13 10.73
CA ASP A 151 4.99 -6.50 11.77
C ASP A 151 4.46 -7.68 12.62
N ARG A 152 3.17 -7.68 12.97
CA ARG A 152 2.53 -8.81 13.67
C ARG A 152 2.54 -10.08 12.83
N MET A 153 2.30 -9.99 11.53
CA MET A 153 2.36 -11.13 10.62
C MET A 153 3.77 -11.70 10.56
N LYS A 154 4.80 -10.85 10.43
CA LYS A 154 6.22 -11.27 10.46
C LYS A 154 6.57 -11.99 11.77
N GLU A 155 6.09 -11.51 12.91
CA GLU A 155 6.30 -12.15 14.21
C GLU A 155 5.61 -13.52 14.29
N ARG A 156 4.36 -13.63 13.82
CA ARG A 156 3.63 -14.90 13.75
C ARG A 156 4.36 -15.93 12.88
N VAL A 157 4.81 -15.52 11.69
CA VAL A 157 5.59 -16.38 10.79
C VAL A 157 6.91 -16.80 11.44
N ASN A 158 7.59 -15.90 12.15
CA ASN A 158 8.81 -16.22 12.90
C ASN A 158 8.58 -17.18 14.07
N SER A 159 7.37 -17.24 14.62
CA SER A 159 7.00 -18.19 15.69
C SER A 159 6.65 -19.60 15.19
N ILE A 160 6.50 -19.81 13.87
CA ILE A 160 6.27 -21.15 13.30
C ILE A 160 7.47 -22.06 13.63
N SER A 161 7.18 -23.29 14.08
CA SER A 161 8.13 -24.28 14.61
C SER A 161 9.48 -24.34 13.87
N ASP A 162 10.56 -24.27 14.65
CA ASP A 162 11.93 -24.33 14.16
C ASP A 162 12.25 -25.62 13.40
N ALA A 163 11.55 -26.73 13.68
CA ALA A 163 11.74 -28.01 12.98
C ALA A 163 11.29 -27.93 11.50
N THR A 164 10.14 -27.30 11.24
CA THR A 164 9.63 -27.07 9.88
C THR A 164 10.54 -26.10 9.13
N ARG A 165 10.96 -25.00 9.81
CA ARG A 165 11.87 -24.01 9.23
C ARG A 165 13.26 -24.58 8.91
N ALA A 166 13.80 -25.45 9.76
CA ALA A 166 15.10 -26.09 9.52
C ALA A 166 15.04 -27.00 8.30
N ARG A 167 13.97 -27.80 8.16
CA ARG A 167 13.75 -28.65 6.99
C ARG A 167 13.60 -27.84 5.70
N GLU A 168 12.77 -26.80 5.72
CA GLU A 168 12.58 -25.90 4.56
C GLU A 168 13.87 -25.19 4.17
N LYS A 169 14.63 -24.70 5.16
CA LYS A 169 15.93 -24.06 4.92
C LYS A 169 16.94 -25.04 4.33
N ALA A 170 16.99 -26.28 4.82
CA ALA A 170 17.87 -27.31 4.27
C ALA A 170 17.53 -27.63 2.81
N LEU A 171 16.24 -27.80 2.50
CA LEU A 171 15.76 -28.03 1.12
C LEU A 171 16.10 -26.86 0.19
N GLY A 172 15.85 -25.61 0.61
CA GLY A 172 16.18 -24.42 -0.18
C GLY A 172 17.68 -24.27 -0.44
N THR A 173 18.51 -24.55 0.58
CA THR A 173 19.98 -24.50 0.44
C THR A 173 20.47 -25.56 -0.55
N ALA A 174 19.98 -26.80 -0.43
CA ALA A 174 20.33 -27.88 -1.35
C ALA A 174 19.91 -27.55 -2.80
N TYR A 175 18.70 -27.01 -2.99
CA TYR A 175 18.20 -26.61 -4.29
C TYR A 175 19.04 -25.50 -4.93
N THR A 176 19.33 -24.43 -4.19
CA THR A 176 20.15 -23.32 -4.72
C THR A 176 21.58 -23.74 -5.05
N ALA A 177 22.19 -24.63 -4.25
CA ALA A 177 23.50 -25.21 -4.54
C ALA A 177 23.47 -26.06 -5.83
N TRP A 178 22.41 -26.85 -6.02
CA TRP A 178 22.21 -27.65 -7.24
C TRP A 178 22.05 -26.78 -8.49
N VAL A 179 21.28 -25.69 -8.40
CA VAL A 179 21.14 -24.72 -9.50
C VAL A 179 22.49 -24.06 -9.83
N GLN A 180 23.25 -23.63 -8.82
CA GLN A 180 24.56 -22.99 -9.02
C GLN A 180 25.62 -23.95 -9.57
N ALA A 181 25.53 -25.24 -9.25
CA ALA A 181 26.40 -26.28 -9.82
C ALA A 181 26.12 -26.55 -11.32
N GLY A 182 25.15 -25.87 -11.94
CA GLY A 182 24.82 -26.05 -13.36
C GLY A 182 24.09 -27.35 -13.68
N GLN A 183 23.65 -28.10 -12.65
CA GLN A 183 22.97 -29.40 -12.80
C GLN A 183 21.47 -29.26 -13.15
N ALA A 184 20.97 -28.03 -13.34
CA ALA A 184 19.55 -27.76 -13.59
C ALA A 184 19.06 -28.14 -14.99
N GLN A 185 19.95 -28.39 -15.94
CA GLN A 185 19.58 -28.90 -17.25
C GLN A 185 19.75 -30.43 -17.27
N THR A 186 18.62 -31.10 -17.45
CA THR A 186 18.42 -32.49 -17.89
C THR A 186 18.34 -33.59 -16.81
N LEU A 187 17.10 -34.05 -16.56
CA LEU A 187 16.68 -35.43 -16.27
C LEU A 187 16.68 -36.02 -14.84
N GLU A 188 17.04 -35.31 -13.76
CA GLU A 188 17.11 -35.93 -12.42
C GLU A 188 16.05 -35.48 -11.38
N GLU A 189 14.87 -35.08 -11.81
CA GLU A 189 13.75 -34.80 -10.87
C GLU A 189 13.39 -36.03 -10.01
N THR A 190 13.50 -37.23 -10.58
CA THR A 190 13.23 -38.50 -9.90
C THR A 190 14.33 -38.92 -8.91
N ALA A 191 15.60 -38.68 -9.25
CA ALA A 191 16.73 -38.98 -8.37
C ALA A 191 16.77 -38.03 -7.16
N MET A 192 16.32 -36.78 -7.34
CA MET A 192 16.20 -35.80 -6.26
C MET A 192 15.10 -36.18 -5.27
N LEU A 193 13.94 -36.65 -5.76
CA LEU A 193 12.84 -37.10 -4.91
C LEU A 193 13.22 -38.33 -4.06
N ASP A 194 13.97 -39.27 -4.62
CA ASP A 194 14.41 -40.48 -3.90
C ASP A 194 15.37 -40.15 -2.75
N LYS A 195 16.25 -39.16 -2.97
CA LYS A 195 17.19 -38.69 -1.94
C LYS A 195 16.51 -37.91 -0.83
N ILE A 196 15.44 -37.16 -1.15
CA ILE A 196 14.61 -36.47 -0.17
C ILE A 196 13.78 -37.48 0.63
N GLU A 197 13.19 -38.51 0.00
CA GLU A 197 12.48 -39.59 0.71
C GLU A 197 13.40 -40.34 1.68
N GLY A 198 14.64 -40.65 1.29
CA GLY A 198 15.61 -41.30 2.15
C GLY A 198 15.95 -40.49 3.41
N LEU A 199 15.97 -39.16 3.30
CA LEU A 199 16.20 -38.24 4.42
C LEU A 199 14.96 -38.05 5.32
N ILE A 200 13.76 -38.40 4.83
CA ILE A 200 12.50 -38.31 5.60
C ILE A 200 12.24 -39.59 6.41
N ARG A 201 12.78 -40.74 5.97
CA ARG A 201 12.56 -42.05 6.61
C ARG A 201 13.59 -42.39 7.70
N ALA A 202 14.64 -41.60 7.87
CA ALA A 202 15.66 -41.73 8.92
C ALA A 202 15.34 -40.81 10.10
#